data_AF-A0A1Q8RQS0-F1
#
_entry.id   AF-A0A1Q8RQS0-F1
#
_cell.length_a   1.000
_cell.length_b   1.000
_cell.length_c   1.000
_cell.angle_alpha   90.00
_cell.angle_beta   90.00
_cell.angle_gamma   90.00
#
_symmetry.space_group_name_H-M   'P 1'
#
loop_
_entity.id
_entity.type
_entity.pdbx_description
1 polymer ?
#
loop_
_entity_poly.entity_id
_entity_poly.type
_entity_poly.pdbx_seq_one_letter_code
_entity_poly.pdbx_strand_id
1 'polypeptide(L)'
;MRLQYTLLIALAASSAHAFAKEPREALPAELSGRACTYNGCQCVSGLSQGVYCGNCVVGAGTYAVRTKRVRNHAFECNSSGGCCSYGAASDCGTSRARCREGSPN
;
A
#
# COMPACT_ATOMS: atom_id res chain seq x y z
N MET A 1 70.37 26.44 -7.15
CA MET A 1 69.53 26.62 -5.95
C MET A 1 68.11 26.17 -6.27
N ARG A 2 67.64 25.15 -5.53
CA ARG A 2 66.25 24.75 -5.24
C ARG A 2 65.27 24.58 -6.42
N LEU A 3 65.29 23.39 -7.00
CA LEU A 3 64.15 22.86 -7.76
C LEU A 3 63.25 22.08 -6.78
N GLN A 4 62.23 22.76 -6.24
CA GLN A 4 61.12 22.15 -5.53
C GLN A 4 60.16 21.54 -6.55
N TYR A 5 59.98 20.22 -6.53
CA TYR A 5 58.73 19.62 -7.00
C TYR A 5 58.33 18.49 -6.04
N THR A 6 57.35 18.85 -5.23
CA THR A 6 56.58 18.04 -4.30
C THR A 6 56.21 16.70 -4.91
N LEU A 7 56.73 15.63 -4.31
CA LEU A 7 56.35 14.24 -4.54
C LEU A 7 54.85 14.10 -4.22
N LEU A 8 54.03 14.02 -5.27
CA LEU A 8 52.60 13.81 -5.14
C LEU A 8 52.30 12.34 -4.83
N ILE A 9 51.45 12.20 -3.82
CA ILE A 9 50.96 11.00 -3.16
C ILE A 9 50.16 10.12 -4.13
N ALA A 10 50.37 8.80 -4.07
CA ALA A 10 49.36 7.83 -4.50
C ALA A 10 49.42 6.58 -3.59
N LEU A 11 48.92 6.70 -2.35
CA LEU A 11 48.51 5.52 -1.60
C LEU A 11 47.19 5.01 -2.21
N ALA A 12 47.30 4.04 -3.10
CA ALA A 12 46.16 3.23 -3.54
C ALA A 12 45.78 2.27 -2.41
N ALA A 13 44.94 2.72 -1.48
CA ALA A 13 44.27 1.83 -0.55
C ALA A 13 43.13 1.13 -1.29
N SER A 14 43.42 -0.04 -1.85
CA SER A 14 42.42 -0.95 -2.42
C SER A 14 41.53 -1.47 -1.30
N SER A 15 40.43 -0.78 -1.01
CA SER A 15 39.38 -1.30 -0.14
C SER A 15 38.69 -2.45 -0.88
N ALA A 16 39.08 -3.68 -0.54
CA ALA A 16 38.31 -4.87 -0.85
C ALA A 16 36.92 -4.69 -0.25
N HIS A 17 35.94 -4.40 -1.10
CA HIS A 17 34.54 -4.42 -0.70
C HIS A 17 34.18 -5.89 -0.50
N ALA A 18 34.37 -6.38 0.72
CA ALA A 18 33.71 -7.58 1.17
C ALA A 18 32.22 -7.33 0.93
N PHE A 19 31.66 -8.01 -0.08
CA PHE A 19 30.23 -8.06 -0.33
C PHE A 19 29.64 -8.81 0.85
N ALA A 20 29.44 -8.09 1.95
CA ALA A 20 28.71 -8.59 3.09
C ALA A 20 27.35 -8.99 2.55
N LYS A 21 27.12 -10.29 2.53
CA LYS A 21 25.81 -10.89 2.29
C LYS A 21 24.93 -10.35 3.40
N GLU A 22 24.26 -9.25 3.12
CA GLU A 22 23.28 -8.66 4.01
C GLU A 22 22.30 -9.80 4.35
N PRO A 23 22.15 -10.17 5.63
CA PRO A 23 21.10 -11.09 6.00
C PRO A 23 19.82 -10.42 5.51
N ARG A 24 19.17 -11.04 4.52
CA ARG A 24 17.81 -10.66 4.10
C ARG A 24 17.04 -10.47 5.38
N GLU A 25 16.76 -9.21 5.69
CA GLU A 25 16.04 -8.82 6.89
C GLU A 25 14.80 -9.68 6.89
N ALA A 26 14.76 -10.65 7.81
CA ALA A 26 13.64 -11.55 7.92
C ALA A 26 12.45 -10.62 8.18
N LEU A 27 11.54 -10.51 7.18
CA LEU A 27 10.28 -9.79 7.34
C LEU A 27 9.77 -10.20 8.71
N PRO A 28 9.64 -9.27 9.67
CA PRO A 28 9.30 -9.63 11.03
C PRO A 28 8.07 -10.52 10.95
N ALA A 29 8.08 -11.62 11.69
CA ALA A 29 6.96 -12.56 11.78
C ALA A 29 5.63 -11.88 12.19
N GLU A 30 5.72 -10.60 12.57
CA GLU A 30 4.68 -9.63 12.85
C GLU A 30 4.40 -8.66 11.68
N LEU A 31 4.36 -9.12 10.43
CA LEU A 31 3.29 -8.64 9.54
C LEU A 31 1.97 -9.28 10.02
N SER A 32 1.61 -9.00 11.27
CA SER A 32 0.39 -9.46 11.92
C SER A 32 -0.74 -9.19 10.95
N GLY A 33 -1.34 -10.25 10.42
CA GLY A 33 -2.26 -10.20 9.28
C GLY A 33 -3.25 -9.06 9.51
N ARG A 34 -3.13 -7.99 8.72
CA ARG A 34 -3.90 -6.76 8.94
C ARG A 34 -5.37 -7.13 8.97
N ALA A 35 -6.00 -7.05 10.15
CA ALA A 35 -7.39 -6.75 10.57
C ALA A 35 -8.56 -6.85 9.57
N CYS A 36 -8.37 -7.43 8.40
CA CYS A 36 -9.30 -7.40 7.28
C CYS A 36 -9.98 -8.76 7.20
N THR A 37 -11.24 -8.80 7.62
CA THR A 37 -12.03 -10.02 7.63
C THR A 37 -12.63 -10.24 6.25
N TYR A 38 -12.24 -11.32 5.58
CA TYR A 38 -12.93 -11.79 4.38
C TYR A 38 -14.32 -12.31 4.76
N ASN A 39 -15.35 -11.52 4.45
CA ASN A 39 -16.75 -11.83 4.75
C ASN A 39 -17.58 -12.16 3.49
N GLY A 40 -16.91 -12.37 2.35
CA GLY A 40 -17.54 -12.56 1.05
C GLY A 40 -18.07 -11.25 0.43
N CYS A 41 -17.58 -10.09 0.87
CA CYS A 41 -17.89 -8.84 0.19
C CYS A 41 -17.30 -8.84 -1.23
N GLN A 42 -17.95 -8.08 -2.10
CA GLN A 42 -17.53 -7.85 -3.47
C GLN A 42 -17.58 -6.36 -3.74
N CYS A 43 -16.50 -5.85 -4.33
CA CYS A 43 -16.47 -4.54 -4.93
C CYS A 43 -16.91 -4.60 -6.39
N VAL A 44 -17.18 -3.43 -6.96
CA VAL A 44 -17.35 -3.26 -8.39
C VAL A 44 -16.03 -3.64 -9.09
N SER A 45 -16.12 -4.41 -10.16
CA SER A 45 -14.96 -4.79 -10.97
C SER A 45 -14.42 -3.57 -11.73
N GLY A 46 -13.10 -3.47 -11.89
CA GLY A 46 -12.47 -2.33 -12.57
C GLY A 46 -12.18 -1.14 -11.67
N LEU A 47 -12.55 -1.19 -10.38
CA LEU A 47 -12.06 -0.23 -9.39
C LEU A 47 -10.55 -0.36 -9.21
N SER A 48 -9.88 0.78 -9.02
CA SER A 48 -8.50 0.78 -8.55
C SER A 48 -8.43 0.11 -7.19
N GLN A 49 -7.41 -0.71 -6.97
CA GLN A 49 -7.18 -1.32 -5.66
C GLN A 49 -7.05 -0.26 -4.56
N GLY A 50 -7.63 -0.54 -3.40
CA GLY A 50 -7.47 0.27 -2.19
C GLY A 50 -8.65 0.22 -1.24
N VAL A 51 -8.60 1.08 -0.22
CA VAL A 51 -9.66 1.18 0.80
C VAL A 51 -10.80 2.07 0.34
N TYR A 52 -12.02 1.56 0.43
CA TYR A 52 -13.27 2.27 0.15
C TYR A 52 -14.21 2.19 1.35
N CYS A 53 -14.90 3.29 1.68
CA CYS A 53 -16.01 3.23 2.63
C CYS A 53 -17.26 2.64 1.98
N GLY A 54 -18.08 1.96 2.77
CA GLY A 54 -19.36 1.40 2.29
C GLY A 54 -20.41 2.45 1.90
N ASN A 55 -20.18 3.74 2.16
CA ASN A 55 -21.03 4.83 1.66
C ASN A 55 -20.55 5.42 0.31
N CYS A 56 -19.43 4.95 -0.23
CA CYS A 56 -18.86 5.51 -1.45
C CYS A 56 -19.60 5.03 -2.70
N VAL A 57 -19.99 5.98 -3.53
CA VAL A 57 -20.59 5.78 -4.86
C VAL A 57 -19.53 6.08 -5.90
N VAL A 58 -19.35 5.19 -6.87
CA VAL A 58 -18.26 5.22 -7.86
C VAL A 58 -18.74 5.47 -9.28
N GLY A 59 -20.06 5.58 -9.51
CA GLY A 59 -20.64 6.00 -10.78
C GLY A 59 -22.13 5.67 -10.87
N ALA A 60 -22.94 6.58 -11.46
CA ALA A 60 -24.38 6.38 -11.71
C ALA A 60 -25.20 5.78 -10.54
N GLY A 61 -24.85 6.11 -9.28
CA GLY A 61 -25.50 5.56 -8.08
C GLY A 61 -24.99 4.19 -7.61
N THR A 62 -24.00 3.62 -8.28
CA THR A 62 -23.35 2.34 -7.92
C THR A 62 -22.40 2.53 -6.76
N TYR A 63 -22.58 1.75 -5.69
CA TYR A 63 -21.66 1.72 -4.56
C TYR A 63 -20.38 0.95 -4.89
N ALA A 64 -19.24 1.41 -4.36
CA ALA A 64 -17.94 0.74 -4.52
C ALA A 64 -17.99 -0.73 -4.08
N VAL A 65 -18.67 -1.00 -2.96
CA VAL A 65 -18.91 -2.34 -2.41
C VAL A 65 -20.34 -2.72 -2.71
N ARG A 66 -20.56 -3.79 -3.49
CA ARG A 66 -21.89 -4.21 -3.96
C ARG A 66 -22.51 -5.33 -3.13
N THR A 67 -21.71 -6.15 -2.45
CA THR A 67 -22.22 -7.21 -1.55
C THR A 67 -21.67 -7.06 -0.14
N LYS A 68 -22.46 -7.45 0.86
CA LYS A 68 -22.13 -7.34 2.31
C LYS A 68 -21.65 -5.93 2.72
N ARG A 69 -22.12 -4.91 1.98
CA ARG A 69 -21.83 -3.49 2.21
C ARG A 69 -22.46 -3.04 3.52
N VAL A 70 -21.67 -2.33 4.32
CA VAL A 70 -22.15 -1.63 5.52
C VAL A 70 -21.68 -0.19 5.43
N ARG A 71 -22.61 0.76 5.54
CA ARG A 71 -22.39 2.18 5.22
C ARG A 71 -21.18 2.78 5.95
N ASN A 72 -20.97 2.43 7.21
CA ASN A 72 -19.93 2.98 8.08
C ASN A 72 -18.69 2.07 8.20
N HIS A 73 -18.52 1.10 7.32
CA HIS A 73 -17.34 0.23 7.30
C HIS A 73 -16.35 0.63 6.20
N ALA A 74 -15.07 0.36 6.46
CA ALA A 74 -14.01 0.43 5.47
C ALA A 74 -13.73 -0.96 4.89
N PHE A 75 -13.55 -1.04 3.58
CA PHE A 75 -13.32 -2.27 2.83
C PHE A 75 -12.06 -2.13 1.98
N GLU A 76 -11.20 -3.13 1.97
CA GLU A 76 -10.09 -3.22 1.02
C GLU A 76 -10.59 -3.90 -0.26
N CYS A 77 -10.72 -3.14 -1.34
CA CYS A 77 -11.10 -3.67 -2.66
C CYS A 77 -9.85 -4.04 -3.46
N ASN A 78 -9.86 -5.21 -4.09
CA ASN A 78 -8.86 -5.56 -5.10
C ASN A 78 -9.39 -5.30 -6.52
N SER A 79 -8.48 -5.28 -7.50
CA SER A 79 -8.81 -4.99 -8.90
C SER A 79 -9.75 -6.02 -9.55
N SER A 80 -9.82 -7.24 -9.01
CA SER A 80 -10.73 -8.30 -9.46
C SER A 80 -12.14 -8.19 -8.86
N GLY A 81 -12.41 -7.18 -8.02
CA GLY A 81 -13.70 -6.97 -7.37
C GLY A 81 -13.91 -7.81 -6.11
N GLY A 82 -12.90 -8.52 -5.61
CA GLY A 82 -12.94 -9.12 -4.28
C GLY A 82 -12.63 -8.08 -3.20
N CYS A 83 -13.09 -8.33 -1.97
CA CYS A 83 -12.70 -7.50 -0.84
C CYS A 83 -12.68 -8.22 0.51
N CYS A 84 -12.14 -7.52 1.50
CA CYS A 84 -12.29 -7.82 2.91
C CYS A 84 -12.72 -6.55 3.66
N SER A 85 -13.28 -6.71 4.86
CA SER A 85 -13.76 -5.60 5.69
C SER A 85 -12.80 -5.34 6.84
N TYR A 86 -12.41 -4.08 7.03
CA TYR A 86 -11.72 -3.60 8.24
C TYR A 86 -12.70 -3.26 9.38
N GLY A 87 -14.00 -3.39 9.15
CA GLY A 87 -15.03 -3.02 10.12
C GLY A 87 -15.29 -1.51 10.15
N ALA A 88 -15.85 -1.03 11.26
CA ALA A 88 -16.27 0.36 11.40
C ALA A 88 -15.08 1.33 11.38
N ALA A 89 -15.22 2.42 10.64
CA ALA A 89 -14.24 3.50 10.59
C ALA A 89 -14.94 4.85 10.83
N SER A 90 -14.27 5.75 11.54
CA SER A 90 -14.86 7.01 12.05
C SER A 90 -15.23 8.02 10.96
N ASP A 91 -14.60 7.95 9.79
CA ASP A 91 -14.92 8.79 8.63
C ASP A 91 -15.97 8.15 7.71
N CYS A 92 -16.13 6.83 7.74
CA CYS A 92 -17.09 6.14 6.89
C CYS A 92 -18.53 6.44 7.32
N GLY A 93 -19.39 6.68 6.34
CA GLY A 93 -20.77 7.14 6.56
C GLY A 93 -20.93 8.65 6.67
N THR A 94 -19.83 9.40 6.68
CA THR A 94 -19.78 10.87 6.69
C THR A 94 -19.42 11.44 5.30
N SER A 95 -19.45 12.76 5.17
CA SER A 95 -18.97 13.46 3.96
C SER A 95 -17.44 13.42 3.80
N ARG A 96 -16.69 12.99 4.83
CA ARG A 96 -15.23 12.87 4.82
C ARG A 96 -14.75 11.46 4.49
N ALA A 97 -15.68 10.58 4.08
CA ALA A 97 -15.35 9.21 3.72
C ALA A 97 -14.29 9.16 2.62
N ARG A 98 -13.38 8.20 2.73
CA ARG A 98 -12.33 7.91 1.72
C ARG A 98 -12.92 7.30 0.44
N CYS A 99 -13.69 8.09 -0.29
CA CYS A 99 -14.22 7.72 -1.59
C CYS A 99 -13.19 8.02 -2.67
N ARG A 100 -12.78 6.98 -3.38
CA ARG A 100 -11.99 7.10 -4.60
C ARG A 100 -12.91 6.85 -5.78
N GLU A 101 -12.59 7.50 -6.89
CA GLU A 101 -13.28 7.28 -8.15
C GLU A 101 -12.76 5.99 -8.80
N GLY A 102 -13.62 5.35 -9.58
CA GLY A 102 -13.25 4.22 -10.43
C GLY A 102 -14.43 3.81 -11.29
N SER A 103 -14.18 3.45 -12.54
CA SER A 103 -15.25 3.14 -13.49
C SER A 103 -15.75 1.72 -13.28
N PRO A 104 -17.06 1.49 -13.07
CA PRO A 104 -17.65 0.18 -13.28
C PRO A 104 -17.39 -0.21 -14.75
N ASN A 105 -16.69 -1.30 -15.00
CA ASN A 105 -16.70 -1.94 -16.32
C ASN A 105 -17.99 -2.74 -16.48
#